data_AF-A0A2W2DRE2-F1
#
_entry.id   AF-A0A2W2DRE2-F1
#
_cell.length_a   1.000
_cell.length_b   1.000
_cell.length_c   1.000
_cell.angle_alpha   90.00
_cell.angle_beta   90.00
_cell.angle_gamma   90.00
#
_symmetry.space_group_name_H-M   'P 1'
#
loop_
_entity.id
_entity.type
_entity.pdbx_description
1 polymer ?
#
loop_
_entity_poly.entity_id
_entity_poly.type
_entity_poly.pdbx_seq_one_letter_code
_entity_poly.pdbx_strand_id
1 'polypeptide(L)'
;MMFAQAWGLAARSPHTIVYLPLRRAKLPDHHSWGRPLDLVLLHHRLAFPSSRWKQVRSRLGTGRPHTVVVLPGHAWPARSIADHRRAWHQEFRDHLRWDIAADTLVLTGSREAFELEADQVRALAEECPAHRARTPGTHCCAEIGMGRNRRHPDQRRPYAELHAEYSQ
;
A
#
# COMPACT_ATOMS: atom_id res chain seq x y z
N MET A 1 12.36 -4.33 -2.97
CA MET A 1 11.76 -5.39 -3.84
C MET A 1 10.45 -5.98 -3.29
N MET A 2 10.33 -6.30 -1.99
CA MET A 2 9.13 -6.99 -1.44
C MET A 2 7.84 -6.16 -1.47
N PHE A 3 7.91 -4.82 -1.36
CA PHE A 3 6.71 -3.98 -1.28
C PHE A 3 5.84 -4.02 -2.55
N ALA A 4 6.45 -3.87 -3.72
CA ALA A 4 5.76 -4.00 -5.00
C ALA A 4 5.12 -5.38 -5.15
N GLN A 5 5.84 -6.45 -4.82
CA GLN A 5 5.29 -7.81 -4.91
C GLN A 5 4.08 -8.02 -3.98
N ALA A 6 4.16 -7.53 -2.74
CA ALA A 6 3.06 -7.56 -1.78
C ALA A 6 1.83 -6.79 -2.29
N TRP A 7 2.04 -5.64 -2.92
CA TRP A 7 0.99 -4.84 -3.54
C TRP A 7 0.28 -5.59 -4.67
N GLY A 8 1.06 -6.16 -5.60
CA GLY A 8 0.53 -6.94 -6.71
C GLY A 8 -0.24 -8.18 -6.27
N LEU A 9 0.23 -8.83 -5.19
CA LEU A 9 -0.46 -9.98 -4.59
C LEU A 9 -1.82 -9.57 -4.01
N ALA A 10 -1.89 -8.46 -3.27
CA ALA A 10 -3.15 -7.94 -2.73
C ALA A 10 -4.14 -7.53 -3.84
N ALA A 11 -3.64 -6.98 -4.95
CA ALA A 11 -4.47 -6.60 -6.09
C ALA A 11 -5.13 -7.81 -6.78
N ARG A 12 -4.42 -8.95 -6.85
CA ARG A 12 -4.81 -10.10 -7.69
C ARG A 12 -5.32 -11.31 -6.93
N SER A 13 -5.14 -11.35 -5.61
CA SER A 13 -5.58 -12.46 -4.77
C SER A 13 -6.71 -12.01 -3.83
N PRO A 14 -7.99 -12.18 -4.24
CA PRO A 14 -9.14 -11.67 -3.51
C PRO A 14 -9.30 -12.18 -2.08
N HIS A 15 -8.65 -13.30 -1.75
CA HIS A 15 -8.81 -14.01 -0.49
C HIS A 15 -7.51 -14.03 0.35
N THR A 16 -6.55 -13.17 0.02
CA THR A 16 -5.27 -13.10 0.74
C THR A 16 -5.20 -11.87 1.65
N ILE A 17 -4.62 -12.07 2.83
CA ILE A 17 -4.18 -11.00 3.73
C ILE A 17 -2.67 -10.89 3.60
N VAL A 18 -2.17 -9.73 3.16
CA VAL A 18 -0.74 -9.48 3.08
C VAL A 18 -0.34 -8.57 4.25
N TYR A 19 0.54 -9.06 5.13
CA TYR A 19 1.01 -8.32 6.30
C TYR A 19 2.50 -8.00 6.16
N LEU A 20 2.84 -6.72 6.33
CA LEU A 20 4.20 -6.20 6.31
C LEU A 20 4.51 -5.60 7.70
N PRO A 21 5.35 -6.25 8.52
CA PRO A 21 5.70 -5.78 9.87
C PRO A 21 6.76 -4.67 9.82
N LEU A 22 6.37 -3.50 9.31
CA LEU A 22 7.30 -2.39 9.03
C LEU A 22 7.82 -1.70 10.30
N ARG A 23 7.13 -1.80 11.44
CA ARG A 23 7.57 -1.14 12.69
C ARG A 23 8.88 -1.66 13.26
N ARG A 24 9.28 -2.87 12.87
CA ARG A 24 10.56 -3.46 13.29
C ARG A 24 11.71 -3.05 12.40
N ALA A 25 11.42 -2.42 11.25
CA ALA A 25 12.45 -1.88 10.38
C ALA A 25 13.12 -0.68 11.05
N LYS A 26 14.42 -0.51 10.80
CA LYS A 26 15.17 0.64 11.29
C LYS A 26 14.63 1.90 10.62
N LEU A 27 14.12 2.84 11.41
CA LEU A 27 13.69 4.13 10.87
C LEU A 27 14.92 4.96 10.47
N PRO A 28 14.87 5.67 9.33
CA PRO A 28 15.77 6.76 9.04
C PRO A 28 15.80 7.79 10.18
N ASP A 29 16.99 8.30 10.53
CA ASP A 29 17.21 9.30 11.59
C ASP A 29 16.50 10.65 11.33
N HIS A 30 15.97 10.87 10.12
CA HIS A 30 15.35 12.11 9.66
C HIS A 30 13.81 12.04 9.53
N HIS A 31 13.14 11.05 10.13
CA HIS A 31 11.68 11.05 10.16
C HIS A 31 11.14 12.12 11.12
N SER A 32 10.71 13.24 10.53
CA SER A 32 10.05 14.35 11.21
C SER A 32 8.52 14.21 11.27
N TRP A 33 7.94 13.13 10.71
CA TRP A 33 6.50 13.01 10.50
C TRP A 33 5.96 11.62 10.87
N GLY A 34 5.08 11.59 11.88
CA GLY A 34 4.21 10.45 12.18
C GLY A 34 4.85 9.27 12.94
N ARG A 35 3.98 8.37 13.42
CA ARG A 35 4.39 7.12 14.08
C ARG A 35 4.45 6.01 13.02
N PRO A 36 5.51 5.17 12.98
CA PRO A 36 5.55 4.03 12.07
C PRO A 36 4.40 3.06 12.37
N LEU A 37 3.70 2.66 11.31
CA LEU A 37 2.63 1.68 11.36
C LEU A 37 3.07 0.42 10.62
N ASP A 38 2.58 -0.73 11.06
CA ASP A 38 2.64 -1.89 10.18
C ASP A 38 1.65 -1.69 9.02
N LEU A 39 1.81 -2.45 7.94
CA LEU A 39 0.91 -2.38 6.80
C LEU A 39 0.21 -3.72 6.55
N VAL A 40 -1.10 -3.67 6.36
CA VAL A 40 -1.92 -4.80 5.92
C VAL A 40 -2.62 -4.42 4.62
N LEU A 41 -2.43 -5.24 3.58
CA LEU A 41 -3.08 -5.07 2.28
C LEU A 41 -4.13 -6.17 2.10
N LEU A 42 -5.34 -5.76 1.71
CA LEU A 42 -6.51 -6.61 1.58
C LEU A 42 -7.24 -6.31 0.30
N HIS A 43 -7.73 -7.36 -0.36
CA HIS A 43 -8.74 -7.18 -1.40
C HIS A 43 -10.14 -7.07 -0.78
N HIS A 44 -10.96 -6.14 -1.25
CA HIS A 44 -12.29 -5.85 -0.67
C HIS A 44 -13.23 -7.07 -0.65
N ARG A 45 -13.08 -8.01 -1.59
CA ARG A 45 -13.87 -9.27 -1.63
C ARG A 45 -13.72 -10.12 -0.37
N LEU A 46 -12.60 -10.03 0.34
CA LEU A 46 -12.43 -10.74 1.60
C LEU A 46 -13.40 -10.23 2.69
N ALA A 47 -13.93 -9.01 2.54
CA ALA A 47 -14.81 -8.35 3.50
C ALA A 47 -14.28 -8.39 4.95
N PHE A 48 -12.94 -8.41 5.10
CA PHE A 48 -12.30 -8.56 6.40
C PHE A 48 -12.46 -7.28 7.23
N PRO A 49 -13.04 -7.37 8.45
CA PRO A 49 -13.17 -6.21 9.32
C PRO A 49 -11.82 -5.88 9.95
N SER A 50 -11.34 -4.65 9.74
CA SER A 50 -10.11 -4.09 10.34
C SER A 50 -10.05 -4.28 11.86
N SER A 51 -11.19 -4.20 12.55
CA SER A 51 -11.29 -4.39 14.01
C SER A 51 -10.84 -5.77 14.49
N ARG A 52 -10.95 -6.81 13.66
CA ARG A 52 -10.48 -8.17 13.98
C ARG A 52 -8.97 -8.34 13.77
N TRP A 53 -8.29 -7.36 13.18
CA TRP A 53 -6.86 -7.46 12.91
C TRP A 53 -6.04 -7.75 14.16
N LYS A 54 -6.35 -7.13 15.31
CA LYS A 54 -5.65 -7.39 16.58
C LYS A 54 -5.66 -8.87 16.96
N GLN A 55 -6.78 -9.54 16.77
CA GLN A 55 -6.97 -10.97 17.09
C GLN A 55 -6.25 -11.88 16.09
N VAL A 56 -6.25 -11.53 14.80
CA VAL A 56 -5.48 -12.26 13.78
C VAL A 56 -3.99 -12.13 14.07
N ARG A 57 -3.53 -10.90 14.30
CA ARG A 57 -2.13 -10.59 14.58
C ARG A 57 -1.61 -11.31 15.83
N SER A 58 -2.39 -11.39 16.90
CA SER A 58 -1.98 -12.10 18.12
C SER A 58 -1.82 -13.61 17.95
N ARG A 59 -2.38 -14.17 16.87
CA ARG A 59 -2.28 -15.60 16.53
C ARG A 59 -1.22 -15.89 15.45
N LEU A 60 -0.56 -14.86 14.92
CA LEU A 60 0.54 -15.05 13.97
C LEU A 60 1.74 -15.65 14.72
N GLY A 61 2.10 -16.88 14.36
CA GLY A 61 3.33 -17.52 14.80
C GLY A 61 4.52 -17.14 13.92
N THR A 62 5.59 -17.92 13.99
CA THR A 62 6.80 -17.78 13.14
C THR A 62 6.54 -17.91 11.64
N GLY A 63 5.33 -18.31 11.25
CA GLY A 63 4.96 -18.57 9.86
C GLY A 63 5.69 -19.79 9.30
N ARG A 64 5.37 -20.11 8.04
CA ARG A 64 6.14 -21.05 7.23
C ARG A 64 6.57 -20.29 5.98
N PRO A 65 7.86 -20.35 5.58
CA PRO A 65 8.28 -19.79 4.30
C PRO A 65 7.44 -20.40 3.18
N HIS A 66 6.86 -19.55 2.32
CA HIS A 66 6.08 -19.98 1.18
C HIS A 66 6.50 -19.17 -0.04
N THR A 67 6.75 -19.85 -1.16
CA THR A 67 7.07 -19.21 -2.43
C THR A 67 5.77 -18.83 -3.12
N VAL A 68 5.55 -17.54 -3.29
CA VAL A 68 4.42 -17.03 -4.07
C VAL A 68 4.95 -16.66 -5.44
N VAL A 69 4.33 -17.20 -6.50
CA VAL A 69 4.60 -16.74 -7.87
C VAL A 69 3.92 -15.39 -8.05
N VAL A 70 4.66 -14.32 -7.78
CA VAL A 70 4.21 -12.96 -8.07
C VAL A 70 4.64 -12.64 -9.49
N LEU A 71 3.67 -12.31 -10.34
CA LEU A 71 3.93 -11.83 -11.69
C LEU A 71 4.96 -10.69 -11.66
N PRO A 72 5.86 -10.59 -12.66
CA PRO A 72 6.89 -9.56 -12.68
C PRO A 72 6.32 -8.13 -12.54
N GLY A 73 7.11 -7.17 -12.03
CA GLY A 73 6.65 -5.78 -11.82
C GLY A 73 6.12 -5.09 -13.08
N HIS A 74 6.63 -5.47 -14.25
CA HIS A 74 6.14 -5.03 -15.57
C HIS A 74 4.83 -5.71 -16.03
N ALA A 75 4.29 -6.65 -15.24
CA ALA A 75 3.01 -7.29 -15.51
C ALA A 75 1.83 -6.47 -14.98
N TRP A 76 2.05 -5.34 -14.31
CA TRP A 76 0.97 -4.41 -14.02
C TRP A 76 0.66 -3.59 -15.26
N PRO A 77 -0.61 -3.56 -15.73
CA PRO A 77 -0.97 -2.65 -16.80
C PRO A 77 -0.73 -1.24 -16.31
N ALA A 78 0.15 -0.50 -17.00
CA ALA A 78 0.33 0.92 -16.75
C ALA A 78 -1.03 1.61 -16.96
N ARG A 79 -1.49 2.36 -15.97
CA ARG A 79 -2.76 3.06 -16.09
C ARG A 79 -2.54 4.36 -16.84
N SER A 80 -3.46 4.66 -17.75
CA SER A 80 -3.33 5.86 -18.56
C SER A 80 -3.64 7.10 -17.73
N ILE A 81 -3.15 8.26 -18.14
CA ILE A 81 -3.53 9.55 -17.55
C ILE A 81 -5.07 9.73 -17.55
N ALA A 82 -5.76 9.15 -18.55
CA ALA A 82 -7.22 9.17 -18.60
C ALA A 82 -7.87 8.35 -17.47
N ASP A 83 -7.29 7.21 -17.09
CA ASP A 83 -7.76 6.40 -15.96
C ASP A 83 -7.58 7.15 -14.63
N HIS A 84 -6.43 7.81 -14.45
CA HIS A 84 -6.20 8.67 -13.27
C HIS A 84 -7.17 9.85 -13.22
N ARG A 85 -7.48 10.47 -14.37
CA ARG A 85 -8.51 11.52 -14.44
C ARG A 85 -9.89 10.97 -14.08
N ARG A 86 -10.24 9.76 -14.54
CA ARG A 86 -11.50 9.08 -14.21
C ARG A 86 -11.67 8.90 -12.71
N ALA A 87 -10.59 8.62 -11.98
CA ALA A 87 -10.60 8.49 -10.52
C ALA A 87 -11.00 9.79 -9.79
N TRP A 88 -10.97 10.95 -10.46
CA TRP A 88 -11.43 12.23 -9.88
C TRP A 88 -12.93 12.47 -10.05
N HIS A 89 -13.62 11.67 -10.87
CA HIS A 89 -15.06 11.80 -11.06
C HIS A 89 -15.82 11.32 -9.82
N GLN A 90 -16.93 11.99 -9.50
CA GLN A 90 -17.73 11.70 -8.30
C GLN A 90 -18.31 10.27 -8.29
N GLU A 91 -18.58 9.74 -9.49
CA GLU A 91 -19.09 8.39 -9.72
C GLU A 91 -18.05 7.29 -9.54
N PHE A 92 -16.75 7.62 -9.49
CA PHE A 92 -15.70 6.65 -9.24
C PHE A 92 -15.74 6.18 -7.77
N ARG A 93 -15.76 4.87 -7.58
CA ARG A 93 -15.91 4.23 -6.26
C ARG A 93 -14.76 3.31 -5.88
N ASP A 94 -13.90 2.96 -6.84
CA ASP A 94 -12.77 2.05 -6.69
C ASP A 94 -11.54 2.76 -6.11
N HIS A 95 -11.73 3.40 -4.95
CA HIS A 95 -10.64 3.98 -4.17
C HIS A 95 -10.11 2.99 -3.14
N LEU A 96 -8.83 3.12 -2.79
CA LEU A 96 -8.25 2.45 -1.63
C LEU A 96 -8.93 2.96 -0.37
N ARG A 97 -9.55 2.06 0.38
CA ARG A 97 -10.09 2.37 1.71
C ARG A 97 -9.01 2.09 2.74
N TRP A 98 -8.92 2.96 3.74
CA TRP A 98 -7.95 2.80 4.81
C TRP A 98 -8.64 2.75 6.17
N ASP A 99 -7.96 2.14 7.14
CA ASP A 99 -8.33 2.11 8.56
C ASP A 99 -7.06 1.92 9.40
N ILE A 100 -7.11 2.29 10.68
CA ILE A 100 -6.01 2.03 11.61
C ILE A 100 -6.51 1.13 12.73
N ALA A 101 -5.92 -0.06 12.85
CA ALA A 101 -6.25 -1.02 13.89
C ALA A 101 -4.97 -1.61 14.50
N ALA A 102 -4.85 -1.55 15.84
CA ALA A 102 -3.70 -2.11 16.56
C ALA A 102 -2.33 -1.67 15.99
N ASP A 103 -2.18 -0.35 15.77
CA ASP A 103 -0.99 0.29 15.19
C ASP A 103 -0.60 -0.28 13.82
N THR A 104 -1.60 -0.64 13.02
CA THR A 104 -1.44 -1.17 11.67
C THR A 104 -2.38 -0.40 10.75
N LEU A 105 -1.85 0.12 9.65
CA LEU A 105 -2.63 0.65 8.55
C LEU A 105 -3.21 -0.52 7.76
N VAL A 106 -4.54 -0.61 7.71
CA VAL A 106 -5.27 -1.61 6.94
C VAL A 106 -5.77 -0.95 5.67
N LEU A 107 -5.18 -1.34 4.54
CA LEU A 107 -5.56 -0.92 3.21
C LEU A 107 -6.43 -1.97 2.52
N THR A 108 -7.61 -1.55 2.08
CA THR A 108 -8.59 -2.40 1.40
C THR A 108 -8.95 -1.80 0.06
N GLY A 109 -8.68 -2.53 -1.02
CA GLY A 109 -8.91 -2.07 -2.39
C GLY A 109 -9.56 -3.12 -3.29
N SER A 110 -10.08 -2.68 -4.43
CA SER A 110 -10.29 -3.55 -5.58
C SER A 110 -9.00 -3.68 -6.38
N ARG A 111 -8.96 -4.67 -7.28
CA ARG A 111 -7.88 -4.79 -8.26
C ARG A 111 -7.64 -3.47 -8.99
N GLU A 112 -8.70 -2.78 -9.40
CA GLU A 112 -8.61 -1.48 -10.07
C GLU A 112 -8.00 -0.41 -9.15
N ALA A 113 -8.44 -0.34 -7.90
CA ALA A 113 -7.88 0.60 -6.92
C ALA A 113 -6.38 0.39 -6.67
N PHE A 114 -5.94 -0.88 -6.54
CA PHE A 114 -4.53 -1.21 -6.36
C PHE A 114 -3.72 -0.95 -7.64
N GLU A 115 -4.24 -1.31 -8.82
CA GLU A 115 -3.56 -1.08 -10.10
C GLU A 115 -3.43 0.40 -10.43
N LEU A 116 -4.38 1.24 -10.00
CA LEU A 116 -4.33 2.70 -10.19
C LEU A 116 -3.12 3.33 -9.47
N GLU A 117 -2.83 2.89 -8.25
CA GLU A 117 -1.72 3.42 -7.45
C GLU A 117 -0.41 2.63 -7.65
N ALA A 118 -0.42 1.60 -8.51
CA ALA A 118 0.71 0.70 -8.70
C ALA A 118 1.94 1.38 -9.32
N ASP A 119 1.74 2.44 -10.12
CA ASP A 119 2.86 3.18 -10.72
C ASP A 119 3.72 3.87 -9.65
N GLN A 120 3.09 4.48 -8.63
CA GLN A 120 3.80 5.07 -7.48
C GLN A 120 4.59 4.02 -6.69
N VAL A 121 3.98 2.85 -6.49
CA VAL A 121 4.61 1.72 -5.79
C VAL A 121 5.77 1.15 -6.59
N ARG A 122 5.64 1.05 -7.92
CA ARG A 122 6.71 0.58 -8.81
C ARG A 122 7.89 1.55 -8.80
N ALA A 123 7.63 2.84 -8.96
CA ALA A 123 8.67 3.87 -8.92
C ALA A 123 9.45 3.80 -7.59
N LEU A 124 8.76 3.64 -6.46
CA LEU A 124 9.41 3.46 -5.16
C LEU A 124 10.25 2.19 -5.08
N ALA A 125 9.75 1.07 -5.60
CA ALA A 125 10.40 -0.23 -5.42
C ALA A 125 11.55 -0.50 -6.41
N GLU A 126 11.47 0.05 -7.63
CA GLU A 126 12.37 -0.26 -8.74
C GLU A 126 13.32 0.91 -9.06
N GLU A 127 12.82 2.15 -9.07
CA GLU A 127 13.60 3.31 -9.50
C GLU A 127 14.42 3.90 -8.34
N CYS A 128 13.87 3.90 -7.12
CA CYS A 128 14.53 4.50 -5.96
C CYS A 128 15.86 3.83 -5.56
N PRO A 129 16.01 2.48 -5.58
CA PRO A 129 17.31 1.86 -5.32
C PRO A 129 18.38 2.33 -6.32
N ALA A 130 18.04 2.42 -7.60
CA ALA A 130 18.95 2.88 -8.64
C ALA A 130 19.26 4.37 -8.50
N HIS A 131 18.28 5.18 -8.12
CA HIS A 131 18.46 6.62 -7.90
C HIS A 131 19.37 6.90 -6.69
N ARG A 132 19.17 6.22 -5.56
CA ARG A 132 20.03 6.37 -4.38
C ARG A 132 21.46 5.87 -4.60
N ALA A 133 21.64 4.83 -5.41
CA ALA A 133 22.98 4.37 -5.79
C ALA A 133 23.76 5.44 -6.59
N ARG A 134 23.06 6.28 -7.36
CA ARG A 134 23.66 7.39 -8.12
C ARG A 134 23.85 8.65 -7.26
N THR A 135 22.89 8.94 -6.37
CA THR A 135 22.92 10.12 -5.50
C THR A 135 22.70 9.70 -4.04
N PRO A 136 23.77 9.34 -3.32
CA PRO A 136 23.69 9.00 -1.91
C PRO A 136 23.12 10.16 -1.09
N GLY A 137 22.17 9.88 -0.20
CA GLY A 137 21.52 10.89 0.65
C GLY A 137 20.22 11.47 0.09
N THR A 138 19.85 11.20 -1.17
CA THR A 138 18.55 11.62 -1.69
C THR A 138 17.41 10.91 -0.96
N HIS A 139 16.38 11.67 -0.59
CA HIS A 139 15.15 11.13 -0.02
C HIS A 139 14.26 10.58 -1.14
N CYS A 140 13.85 9.31 -1.01
CA CYS A 140 13.04 8.60 -1.99
C CYS A 140 11.74 8.15 -1.33
N CYS A 141 10.64 8.83 -1.67
CA CYS A 141 9.32 8.55 -1.15
C CYS A 141 8.27 8.47 -2.25
N ALA A 142 7.20 7.73 -1.98
CA ALA A 142 5.97 7.78 -2.75
C ALA A 142 4.81 8.19 -1.85
N GLU A 143 3.98 9.10 -2.34
CA GLU A 143 2.70 9.44 -1.77
C GLU A 143 1.61 8.67 -2.53
N ILE A 144 0.90 7.81 -1.82
CA ILE A 144 -0.16 6.96 -2.38
C ILE A 144 -1.51 7.46 -1.89
N GLY A 145 -2.42 7.77 -2.82
CA GLY A 145 -3.74 8.31 -2.49
C GLY A 145 -4.65 7.25 -1.86
N MET A 146 -5.28 7.59 -0.73
CA MET A 146 -6.26 6.75 -0.05
C MET A 146 -7.53 7.54 0.27
N GLY A 147 -8.68 6.87 0.25
CA GLY A 147 -9.98 7.47 0.48
C GLY A 147 -10.55 8.15 -0.77
N ARG A 148 -11.80 8.64 -0.66
CA ARG A 148 -12.43 9.40 -1.74
C ARG A 148 -11.76 10.75 -1.88
N ASN A 149 -11.73 11.27 -3.12
CA ASN A 149 -11.19 12.58 -3.48
C ASN A 149 -11.52 13.67 -2.43
N ARG A 150 -10.55 14.55 -2.14
CA ARG A 150 -10.68 15.72 -1.26
C ARG A 150 -11.94 16.57 -1.51
N ARG A 151 -12.50 16.56 -2.74
CA ARG A 151 -13.73 17.28 -3.11
C ARG A 151 -15.02 16.67 -2.54
N HIS A 152 -15.03 15.38 -2.21
CA HIS A 152 -16.18 14.67 -1.64
C HIS A 152 -15.72 13.74 -0.51
N PRO A 153 -15.30 14.30 0.64
CA PRO A 153 -14.74 13.51 1.72
C PRO A 153 -15.80 12.60 2.34
N ASP A 154 -15.41 11.36 2.64
CA ASP A 154 -16.18 10.53 3.56
C ASP A 154 -15.91 11.04 4.99
N GLN A 155 -16.96 11.39 5.74
CA GLN A 155 -16.82 11.96 7.08
C GLN A 155 -16.08 11.01 8.04
N ARG A 156 -16.18 9.69 7.85
CA ARG A 156 -15.52 8.72 8.73
C ARG A 156 -14.11 8.38 8.29
N ARG A 157 -13.79 8.57 6.99
CA ARG A 157 -12.53 8.16 6.36
C ARG A 157 -12.16 9.16 5.26
N PRO A 158 -11.70 10.36 5.65
CA PRO A 158 -11.34 11.38 4.67
C PRO A 158 -10.21 10.90 3.78
N TYR A 159 -10.00 11.63 2.69
CA TYR A 159 -8.80 11.49 1.87
C TYR A 159 -7.55 11.54 2.77
N ALA A 160 -6.64 10.60 2.57
CA ALA A 160 -5.35 10.53 3.24
C ALA A 160 -4.28 10.05 2.24
N GLU A 161 -3.03 10.40 2.49
CA GLU A 161 -1.90 9.93 1.69
C GLU A 161 -1.07 8.96 2.54
N LEU A 162 -0.76 7.80 1.96
CA LEU A 162 0.22 6.88 2.52
C LEU A 162 1.58 7.33 2.02
N HIS A 163 2.36 7.88 2.94
CA HIS A 163 3.77 8.13 2.74
C HIS A 163 4.55 6.83 2.89
N ALA A 164 5.21 6.39 1.83
CA ALA A 164 6.12 5.24 1.86
C ALA A 164 7.54 5.68 1.50
N GLU A 165 8.48 5.52 2.44
CA GLU A 165 9.89 5.85 2.25
C GLU A 165 10.74 4.59 2.02
N TYR A 166 11.69 4.69 1.09
CA TYR A 166 12.69 3.66 0.89
C TYR A 166 13.85 3.81 1.89
N SER A 167 13.96 2.85 2.82
CA SER A 167 15.08 2.71 3.77
C SER A 167 15.93 1.47 3.43
N GLN A 168 17.24 1.53 3.73
CA GLN A 168 18.20 0.43 3.54
C GLN A 168 18.37 -0.40 4.80
#